data_AF-A0A7L2NLY1-F1
#
_entry.id   AF-A0A7L2NLY1-F1
#
_cell.length_a   1.000
_cell.length_b   1.000
_cell.length_c   1.000
_cell.angle_alpha   90.00
_cell.angle_beta   90.00
_cell.angle_gamma   90.00
#
_symmetry.space_group_name_H-M   'P 1'
#
loop_
_entity.id
_entity.type
_entity.pdbx_description
1 polymer ?
#
loop_
_entity_poly.entity_id
_entity_poly.type
_entity_poly.pdbx_seq_one_letter_code
_entity_poly.pdbx_strand_id
1 'polypeptide(L)'
;VQERWACFKTEILRAQEQTVPVCRKMSQQGKRPTWMGNEVLKEVGNKKRMYHLWKEGQVSQEVFKRAKAQFEIKLASFVNNNKKCFYKYINGKRKGNTNLCSLLDMGGNLITAHEEKAEVLNTFFASVFSGKMACPQDSCPPGLVDGVREQNGPPVIQEEEVRELLKCLDIHKSMKPDGIHLRVMRELADELVKPLSIIYQQSWLTAELPDDWKLANVTVIHKKGAKEDPGNFRPVRLTSVPSKVMEQFLLSVITQDLQDGQGIRPNQHGFKRGRSCLTNLVSFYGQVTHLVDAGKAVDVVYL
;
A
#
# COMPACT_ATOMS: atom_id res chain seq x y z
N VAL A 1 -1.36 -26.32 -11.26
CA VAL A 1 -1.23 -24.86 -11.53
C VAL A 1 0.22 -24.34 -11.43
N GLN A 2 0.99 -24.79 -10.44
CA GLN A 2 2.33 -24.29 -10.13
C GLN A 2 3.34 -24.35 -11.29
N GLU A 3 3.40 -25.44 -12.05
CA GLU A 3 4.36 -25.59 -13.16
C GLU A 3 4.15 -24.56 -14.27
N ARG A 4 2.89 -24.31 -14.65
CA ARG A 4 2.55 -23.28 -15.65
C ARG A 4 2.93 -21.90 -15.17
N TRP A 5 2.68 -21.61 -13.89
CA TRP A 5 3.11 -20.37 -13.26
C TRP A 5 4.64 -20.23 -13.24
N ALA A 6 5.37 -21.28 -12.91
CA ALA A 6 6.83 -21.26 -12.88
C ALA A 6 7.42 -20.99 -14.27
N CYS A 7 6.89 -21.65 -15.31
CA CYS A 7 7.28 -21.39 -16.70
C CYS A 7 7.00 -19.93 -17.08
N PHE A 8 5.78 -19.45 -16.84
CA PHE A 8 5.39 -18.06 -17.10
C PHE A 8 6.33 -17.07 -16.39
N LYS A 9 6.55 -17.24 -15.09
CA LYS A 9 7.39 -16.34 -14.28
C LYS A 9 8.83 -16.32 -14.78
N THR A 10 9.42 -17.48 -15.05
CA THR A 10 10.80 -17.58 -15.55
C THR A 10 10.97 -16.81 -16.86
N GLU A 11 10.04 -16.98 -17.79
CA GLU A 11 10.08 -16.30 -19.08
C GLU A 11 9.96 -14.78 -18.95
N ILE A 12 9.05 -14.30 -18.11
CA ILE A 12 8.88 -12.86 -17.85
C ILE A 12 10.07 -12.25 -17.14
N LEU A 13 10.62 -12.93 -16.13
CA LEU A 13 11.80 -12.43 -15.43
C LEU A 13 13.03 -12.39 -16.35
N ARG A 14 13.20 -13.40 -17.20
CA ARG A 14 14.24 -13.44 -18.23
C ARG A 14 14.11 -12.27 -19.20
N ALA A 15 12.91 -12.03 -19.73
CA ALA A 15 12.65 -10.90 -20.62
C ALA A 15 12.88 -9.55 -19.90
N GLN A 16 12.45 -9.42 -18.65
CA GLN A 16 12.65 -8.23 -17.84
C GLN A 16 14.15 -7.94 -17.64
N GLU A 17 14.94 -8.95 -17.30
CA GLU A 17 16.38 -8.78 -17.08
C GLU A 17 17.14 -8.39 -18.35
N GLN A 18 16.75 -8.94 -19.50
CA GLN A 18 17.38 -8.64 -20.79
C GLN A 18 17.01 -7.26 -21.35
N THR A 19 15.79 -6.81 -21.12
CA THR A 19 15.23 -5.64 -21.82
C THR A 19 15.09 -4.39 -20.95
N VAL A 20 14.99 -4.53 -19.64
CA VAL A 20 14.84 -3.38 -18.74
C VAL A 20 16.22 -2.86 -18.33
N PRO A 21 16.61 -1.64 -18.78
CA PRO A 21 17.92 -1.09 -18.44
C PRO A 21 18.01 -0.83 -16.93
N VAL A 22 18.90 -1.57 -16.26
CA VAL A 22 19.18 -1.36 -14.84
C VAL A 22 20.18 -0.23 -14.68
N CYS A 23 19.68 0.98 -14.41
CA CYS A 23 20.53 2.03 -13.89
C CYS A 23 20.97 1.65 -12.47
N ARG A 24 22.19 1.11 -12.31
CA ARG A 24 22.85 1.12 -11.01
C ARG A 24 22.80 2.56 -10.52
N LYS A 25 22.27 2.79 -9.30
CA LYS A 25 22.45 4.08 -8.63
C LYS A 25 23.95 4.25 -8.43
N MET A 26 24.63 4.78 -9.44
CA MET A 26 25.91 5.40 -9.25
C MET A 26 25.73 6.40 -8.10
N SER A 27 26.77 6.50 -7.27
CA SER A 27 26.78 7.35 -6.08
C SER A 27 26.12 8.71 -6.38
N GLN A 28 25.60 9.39 -5.37
CA GLN A 28 25.05 10.76 -5.51
C GLN A 28 26.06 11.81 -6.03
N GLN A 29 27.19 11.41 -6.61
CA GLN A 29 28.03 12.27 -7.43
C GLN A 29 27.31 12.59 -8.75
N GLY A 30 26.62 13.73 -8.71
CA GLY A 30 26.92 14.74 -9.72
C GLY A 30 25.98 14.84 -10.92
N LYS A 31 24.66 14.82 -10.72
CA LYS A 31 23.82 15.73 -11.52
C LYS A 31 23.51 16.94 -10.66
N ARG A 32 24.34 17.98 -10.81
CA ARG A 32 24.05 19.33 -10.32
C ARG A 32 22.66 19.68 -10.84
N PRO A 33 21.66 19.85 -9.96
CA PRO A 33 20.37 20.31 -10.44
C PRO A 33 20.56 21.71 -11.00
N THR A 34 20.10 21.97 -12.22
CA THR A 34 20.22 23.26 -12.93
C THR A 34 19.75 24.46 -12.10
N TRP A 35 18.86 24.21 -11.13
CA TRP A 35 18.28 25.20 -10.23
C TRP A 35 19.11 25.50 -8.97
N MET A 36 20.22 24.80 -8.71
CA MET A 36 21.04 25.03 -7.52
C MET A 36 22.07 26.14 -7.78
N GLY A 37 21.78 27.33 -7.23
CA GLY A 37 22.67 28.49 -7.29
C GLY A 37 24.01 28.23 -6.59
N ASN A 38 25.07 28.87 -7.09
CA ASN A 38 26.44 28.69 -6.60
C ASN A 38 26.56 29.04 -5.10
N GLU A 39 25.81 30.02 -4.62
CA GLU A 39 25.84 30.48 -3.23
C GLU A 39 25.26 29.45 -2.25
N VAL A 40 24.11 28.87 -2.58
CA VAL A 40 23.48 27.82 -1.76
C VAL A 40 24.36 26.57 -1.75
N LEU A 41 24.99 26.24 -2.89
CA LEU A 41 25.93 25.13 -2.98
C LEU A 41 27.14 25.31 -2.05
N LYS A 42 27.70 26.53 -2.02
CA LYS A 42 28.83 26.87 -1.13
C LYS A 42 28.46 26.66 0.34
N GLU A 43 27.26 27.07 0.75
CA GLU A 43 26.78 26.82 2.12
C GLU A 43 26.44 25.36 2.41
N VAL A 44 25.94 24.61 1.43
CA VAL A 44 25.76 23.16 1.58
C VAL A 44 27.11 22.48 1.81
N GLY A 45 28.13 22.86 1.04
CA GLY A 45 29.50 22.37 1.19
C GLY A 45 30.09 22.72 2.56
N ASN A 46 29.97 23.99 2.97
CA ASN A 46 30.42 24.47 4.28
C ASN A 46 29.74 23.70 5.42
N LYS A 47 28.40 23.57 5.38
CA LYS A 47 27.63 22.81 6.37
C LYS A 47 28.06 21.34 6.45
N LYS A 48 28.33 20.68 5.31
CA LYS A 48 28.83 19.29 5.27
C LYS A 48 30.23 19.20 5.87
N ARG A 49 31.15 20.09 5.48
CA ARG A 49 32.51 20.16 6.02
C ARG A 49 32.50 20.33 7.55
N MET A 50 31.73 21.29 8.06
CA MET A 50 31.62 21.54 9.49
C MET A 50 30.98 20.38 10.25
N TYR A 51 30.05 19.64 9.63
CA TYR A 51 29.50 18.41 10.22
C TYR A 51 30.57 17.33 10.38
N HIS A 52 31.42 17.12 9.37
CA HIS A 52 32.51 16.15 9.43
C HIS A 52 33.54 16.52 10.50
N LEU A 53 33.99 17.78 10.49
CA LEU A 53 34.93 18.28 11.50
C LEU A 53 34.35 18.17 12.93
N TRP A 54 33.05 18.43 13.11
CA TRP A 54 32.39 18.26 14.41
C TRP A 54 32.32 16.79 14.83
N LYS A 55 32.00 15.90 13.88
CA LYS A 55 31.94 14.45 14.13
C LYS A 55 33.31 13.86 14.49
N GLU A 56 34.37 14.43 13.94
CA GLU A 56 35.77 14.09 14.22
C GLU A 56 36.32 14.81 15.48
N GLY A 57 35.51 15.61 16.16
CA GLY A 57 35.90 16.33 17.39
C GLY A 57 36.79 17.55 17.18
N GLN A 58 37.04 17.96 15.93
CA GLN A 58 37.95 19.07 15.58
C GLN A 58 37.33 20.45 15.73
N VAL A 59 35.99 20.56 15.74
CA VAL A 59 35.28 21.82 15.97
C VAL A 59 34.15 21.65 16.98
N SER A 60 33.87 22.72 17.72
CA SER A 60 32.78 22.73 18.69
C SER A 60 31.41 22.59 18.01
N GLN A 61 30.44 22.06 18.75
CA GLN A 61 29.07 21.92 18.28
C GLN A 61 28.46 23.26 17.85
N GLU A 62 28.87 24.37 18.48
CA GLU A 62 28.41 25.72 18.17
C GLU A 62 28.82 26.19 16.78
N VAL A 63 30.04 25.84 16.35
CA VAL A 63 30.56 26.17 15.01
C VAL A 63 29.74 25.45 13.94
N PHE A 64 29.41 24.17 14.15
CA PHE A 64 28.51 23.44 13.27
C PHE A 64 27.09 24.03 13.26
N LYS A 65 26.54 24.37 14.44
CA LYS A 65 25.22 25.02 14.54
C LYS A 65 25.18 26.35 13.77
N ARG A 66 26.25 27.15 13.85
CA ARG A 66 26.37 28.43 13.11
C ARG A 66 26.39 28.22 11.59
N ALA A 67 27.19 27.28 11.09
CA ALA A 67 27.23 26.95 9.66
C ALA A 67 25.89 26.39 9.15
N LYS A 68 25.19 25.59 9.97
CA LYS A 68 23.85 25.11 9.66
C LYS A 68 22.82 26.25 9.60
N ALA A 69 22.85 27.17 10.55
CA ALA A 69 21.95 28.33 10.57
C ALA A 69 22.18 29.25 9.35
N GLN A 70 23.44 29.50 8.98
CA GLN A 70 23.79 30.26 7.78
C GLN A 70 23.22 29.63 6.50
N PHE A 71 23.32 28.30 6.37
CA PHE A 71 22.69 27.58 5.27
C PHE A 71 21.16 27.74 5.28
N GLU A 72 20.50 27.63 6.42
CA GLU A 72 19.04 27.76 6.54
C GLU A 72 18.55 29.17 6.22
N ILE A 73 19.28 30.20 6.65
CA ILE A 73 19.01 31.61 6.33
C ILE A 73 19.11 31.84 4.82
N LYS A 74 20.18 31.37 4.17
CA LYS A 74 20.30 31.49 2.71
C LYS A 74 19.24 30.68 1.98
N LEU A 75 18.89 29.49 2.48
CA LEU A 75 17.82 28.72 1.88
C LEU A 75 16.47 29.47 1.96
N ALA A 76 16.21 30.16 3.07
CA ALA A 76 15.01 30.98 3.26
C ALA A 76 15.01 32.24 2.38
N SER A 77 16.14 32.93 2.21
CA SER A 77 16.22 34.13 1.36
C SER A 77 15.98 33.81 -0.12
N PHE A 78 16.31 32.60 -0.57
CA PHE A 78 16.10 32.15 -1.94
C PHE A 78 14.70 31.50 -2.18
N VAL A 79 13.77 31.57 -1.23
CA VAL A 79 12.42 30.95 -1.34
C VAL A 79 11.63 31.48 -2.54
N ASN A 80 11.66 32.79 -2.78
CA ASN A 80 10.89 33.41 -3.86
C ASN A 80 11.36 32.93 -5.23
N ASN A 81 12.66 32.66 -5.38
CA ASN A 81 13.26 32.11 -6.59
C ASN A 81 13.11 30.59 -6.67
N ASN A 82 13.02 29.89 -5.52
CA ASN A 82 13.03 28.43 -5.49
C ASN A 82 12.22 27.82 -4.32
N LYS A 83 10.90 27.94 -4.41
CA LYS A 83 9.93 27.38 -3.44
C LYS A 83 10.14 25.86 -3.27
N LYS A 84 10.45 25.13 -4.35
CA LYS A 84 10.61 23.66 -4.34
C LYS A 84 11.73 23.18 -3.40
N CYS A 85 12.83 23.93 -3.29
CA CYS A 85 13.97 23.53 -2.46
C CYS A 85 13.75 23.78 -0.99
N PHE A 86 13.15 24.92 -0.67
CA PHE A 86 12.73 25.23 0.67
C PHE A 86 11.74 24.16 1.18
N TYR A 87 10.68 23.89 0.42
CA TYR A 87 9.72 22.86 0.82
C TYR A 87 10.33 21.45 0.81
N LYS A 88 11.29 21.13 -0.07
CA LYS A 88 12.03 19.85 0.01
C LYS A 88 12.84 19.74 1.29
N TYR A 89 13.52 20.80 1.72
CA TYR A 89 14.28 20.83 2.97
C TYR A 89 13.37 20.73 4.19
N ILE A 90 12.31 21.54 4.23
CA ILE A 90 11.31 21.54 5.32
C ILE A 90 10.61 20.18 5.39
N ASN A 91 10.18 19.61 4.26
CA ASN A 91 9.57 18.28 4.23
C ASN A 91 10.58 17.20 4.62
N GLY A 92 11.87 17.37 4.32
CA GLY A 92 12.93 16.49 4.81
C GLY A 92 13.15 16.57 6.32
N LYS A 93 12.90 17.73 6.94
CA LYS A 93 12.91 17.91 8.40
C LYS A 93 11.63 17.42 9.08
N ARG A 94 10.50 17.52 8.40
CA ARG A 94 9.19 17.00 8.84
C ARG A 94 9.09 15.49 8.71
N LYS A 95 9.84 14.88 7.79
CA LYS A 95 10.05 13.44 7.77
C LYS A 95 10.80 13.06 9.04
N GLY A 96 10.06 12.53 10.02
CA GLY A 96 10.66 11.73 11.08
C GLY A 96 11.50 10.62 10.46
N ASN A 97 12.52 10.16 11.19
CA ASN A 97 13.41 9.10 10.73
C ASN A 97 12.56 7.93 10.18
N THR A 98 12.81 7.53 8.93
CA THR A 98 12.07 6.43 8.26
C THR A 98 12.35 5.07 8.89
N ASN A 99 13.37 4.99 9.75
CA ASN A 99 13.65 3.79 10.51
C ASN A 99 12.58 3.62 11.57
N LEU A 100 11.97 2.43 11.61
CA LEU A 100 11.06 2.03 12.67
C LEU A 100 11.71 2.35 14.02
N CYS A 101 11.01 3.11 14.87
CA CYS A 101 11.44 3.36 16.23
C CYS A 101 11.69 2.02 16.94
N SER A 102 12.44 2.07 18.04
CA SER A 102 12.58 0.90 18.90
C SER A 102 11.19 0.42 19.34
N LEU A 103 10.97 -0.89 19.33
CA LEU A 103 9.70 -1.50 19.74
C LEU A 103 9.82 -2.08 21.14
N LEU A 104 8.71 -2.21 21.84
CA LEU A 104 8.64 -2.99 23.07
C LEU A 104 8.18 -4.40 22.73
N ASP A 105 8.89 -5.40 23.24
CA ASP A 105 8.42 -6.78 23.21
C ASP A 105 7.30 -7.00 24.26
N MET A 106 6.75 -8.22 24.29
CA MET A 106 5.74 -8.61 25.27
C MET A 106 6.26 -8.59 26.72
N GLY A 107 7.57 -8.63 26.93
CA GLY A 107 8.24 -8.55 28.22
C GLY A 107 8.62 -7.13 28.65
N GLY A 108 8.33 -6.11 27.85
CA GLY A 108 8.70 -4.71 28.11
C GLY A 108 10.15 -4.34 27.77
N ASN A 109 10.89 -5.21 27.07
CA ASN A 109 12.25 -4.93 26.62
C ASN A 109 12.26 -4.10 25.33
N LEU A 110 13.24 -3.21 25.22
CA LEU A 110 13.40 -2.32 24.08
C LEU A 110 14.19 -2.98 22.94
N ILE A 111 13.49 -3.31 21.86
CA ILE A 111 14.04 -3.95 20.66
C ILE A 111 14.50 -2.90 19.66
N THR A 112 15.77 -2.96 19.27
CA THR A 112 16.39 -1.99 18.35
C THR A 112 16.76 -2.59 16.99
N ALA A 113 17.09 -3.90 16.95
CA ALA A 113 17.48 -4.63 15.75
C ALA A 113 16.30 -4.81 14.77
N HIS A 114 16.59 -4.77 13.46
CA HIS A 114 15.56 -4.81 12.43
C HIS A 114 14.84 -6.16 12.32
N GLU A 115 15.58 -7.26 12.46
CA GLU A 115 15.05 -8.62 12.40
C GLU A 115 14.13 -8.91 13.59
N GLU A 116 14.61 -8.61 14.81
CA GLU A 116 13.81 -8.76 16.03
C GLU A 116 12.54 -7.90 16.00
N LYS A 117 12.61 -6.67 15.48
CA LYS A 117 11.42 -5.83 15.29
C LYS A 117 10.39 -6.49 14.37
N ALA A 118 10.84 -7.13 13.29
CA ALA A 118 9.95 -7.84 12.39
C ALA A 118 9.28 -9.01 13.09
N GLU A 119 10.02 -9.76 13.92
CA GLU A 119 9.47 -10.89 14.67
C GLU A 119 8.47 -10.46 15.74
N VAL A 120 8.75 -9.38 16.49
CA VAL A 120 7.82 -8.82 17.48
C VAL A 120 6.51 -8.40 16.81
N LEU A 121 6.59 -7.70 15.68
CA LEU A 121 5.42 -7.31 14.91
C LEU A 121 4.67 -8.52 14.37
N ASN A 122 5.37 -9.51 13.84
CA ASN A 122 4.78 -10.74 13.31
C ASN A 122 4.04 -11.52 14.39
N THR A 123 4.69 -11.75 15.54
CA THR A 123 4.12 -12.40 16.72
C THR A 123 2.87 -11.66 17.20
N PHE A 124 2.93 -10.33 17.30
CA PHE A 124 1.78 -9.52 17.68
C PHE A 124 0.64 -9.61 16.66
N PHE A 125 0.92 -9.50 15.36
CA PHE A 125 -0.12 -9.59 14.35
C PHE A 125 -0.75 -10.98 14.32
N ALA A 126 0.05 -12.04 14.45
CA ALA A 126 -0.44 -13.41 14.54
C ALA A 126 -1.33 -13.64 15.77
N SER A 127 -0.99 -13.06 16.93
CA SER A 127 -1.77 -13.22 18.15
C SER A 127 -3.15 -12.54 18.11
N VAL A 128 -3.29 -11.45 17.34
CA VAL A 128 -4.58 -10.77 17.12
C VAL A 128 -5.51 -11.60 16.22
N PHE A 129 -4.97 -12.46 15.35
CA PHE A 129 -5.79 -13.38 14.58
C PHE A 129 -6.24 -14.56 15.46
N SER A 130 -7.52 -14.57 15.83
CA SER A 130 -8.10 -15.71 16.55
C SER A 130 -8.09 -16.96 15.66
N GLY A 131 -7.39 -18.01 16.09
CA GLY A 131 -7.23 -19.28 15.37
C GLY A 131 -8.50 -20.13 15.17
N LYS A 132 -9.69 -19.57 15.39
CA LYS A 132 -10.95 -20.26 15.10
C LYS A 132 -11.32 -20.12 13.62
N MET A 133 -10.63 -20.86 12.77
CA MET A 133 -11.17 -21.28 11.46
C MET A 133 -12.12 -22.47 11.67
N ALA A 134 -13.15 -22.31 12.49
CA ALA A 134 -14.34 -23.11 12.35
C ALA A 134 -15.33 -22.17 11.67
N CYS A 135 -15.47 -22.30 10.35
CA CYS A 135 -16.69 -21.83 9.71
C CYS A 135 -17.83 -22.49 10.50
N PRO A 136 -18.77 -21.76 11.11
CA PRO A 136 -19.94 -22.39 11.67
C PRO A 136 -20.57 -23.18 10.53
N GLN A 137 -20.51 -24.51 10.63
CA GLN A 137 -21.23 -25.38 9.71
C GLN A 137 -22.68 -24.93 9.72
N ASP A 138 -23.15 -24.50 8.55
CA ASP A 138 -24.55 -24.42 8.14
C ASP A 138 -25.55 -23.96 9.20
N SER A 139 -25.43 -22.70 9.61
CA SER A 139 -26.59 -21.97 10.12
C SER A 139 -26.69 -20.62 9.41
N CYS A 140 -26.99 -20.68 8.10
CA CYS A 140 -27.72 -19.57 7.49
C CYS A 140 -29.00 -19.35 8.30
N PRO A 141 -29.30 -18.12 8.76
CA PRO A 141 -30.58 -17.80 9.35
C PRO A 141 -31.68 -18.18 8.32
N PRO A 142 -32.75 -18.92 8.70
CA PRO A 142 -33.76 -19.41 7.74
C PRO A 142 -34.63 -18.32 7.06
N GLY A 143 -34.27 -17.04 7.16
CA GLY A 143 -35.13 -15.90 6.79
C GLY A 143 -34.72 -15.11 5.54
N LEU A 144 -33.75 -15.57 4.75
CA LEU A 144 -33.25 -14.85 3.56
C LEU A 144 -33.09 -15.74 2.32
N VAL A 145 -33.76 -16.90 2.31
CA VAL A 145 -33.71 -17.88 1.21
C VAL A 145 -35.09 -17.94 0.56
N ASP A 146 -35.61 -16.80 0.12
CA ASP A 146 -36.70 -16.79 -0.86
C ASP A 146 -36.15 -16.14 -2.13
N GLY A 147 -35.64 -16.99 -3.01
CA GLY A 147 -34.95 -16.58 -4.24
C GLY A 147 -33.49 -17.02 -4.34
N VAL A 148 -33.19 -18.31 -4.16
CA VAL A 148 -31.95 -18.87 -4.73
C VAL A 148 -32.10 -18.79 -6.26
N ARG A 149 -31.69 -17.66 -6.82
CA ARG A 149 -31.49 -17.51 -8.26
C ARG A 149 -30.51 -18.60 -8.67
N GLU A 150 -30.80 -19.31 -9.77
CA GLU A 150 -29.85 -20.25 -10.37
C GLU A 150 -28.47 -19.60 -10.36
N GLN A 151 -27.52 -20.22 -9.65
CA GLN A 151 -26.15 -19.76 -9.70
C GLN A 151 -25.73 -19.90 -11.17
N ASN A 152 -25.44 -18.78 -11.81
CA ASN A 152 -24.74 -18.79 -13.08
C ASN A 152 -23.53 -19.72 -12.92
N GLY A 153 -23.27 -20.56 -13.93
CA GLY A 153 -22.15 -21.49 -13.89
C GLY A 153 -20.81 -20.81 -13.54
N PRO A 154 -19.75 -21.59 -13.27
CA PRO A 154 -18.47 -21.04 -12.84
C PRO A 154 -18.04 -19.87 -13.75
N PRO A 155 -17.58 -18.73 -13.19
CA PRO A 155 -17.25 -17.55 -13.97
C PRO A 155 -16.19 -17.92 -15.01
N VAL A 156 -16.51 -17.63 -16.27
CA VAL A 156 -15.59 -17.82 -17.39
C VAL A 156 -14.64 -16.64 -17.39
N ILE A 157 -13.34 -16.91 -17.28
CA ILE A 157 -12.33 -15.85 -17.24
C ILE A 157 -12.04 -15.41 -18.67
N GLN A 158 -12.59 -14.25 -19.05
CA GLN A 158 -12.40 -13.68 -20.38
C GLN A 158 -11.06 -12.95 -20.50
N GLU A 159 -10.39 -13.13 -21.64
CA GLU A 159 -9.12 -12.45 -21.92
C GLU A 159 -9.29 -10.93 -21.94
N GLU A 160 -10.39 -10.41 -22.46
CA GLU A 160 -10.68 -8.98 -22.54
C GLU A 160 -10.71 -8.34 -21.14
N GLU A 161 -11.32 -8.98 -20.15
CA GLU A 161 -11.41 -8.46 -18.79
C GLU A 161 -10.03 -8.46 -18.10
N VAL A 162 -9.25 -9.53 -18.29
CA VAL A 162 -7.88 -9.62 -17.79
C VAL A 162 -7.01 -8.53 -18.44
N ARG A 163 -7.16 -8.28 -19.74
CA ARG A 163 -6.44 -7.23 -20.47
C ARG A 163 -6.74 -5.84 -19.91
N GLU A 164 -8.01 -5.51 -19.67
CA GLU A 164 -8.39 -4.22 -19.10
C GLU A 164 -7.86 -4.03 -17.68
N LEU A 165 -7.89 -5.09 -16.85
CA LEU A 165 -7.30 -5.07 -15.51
C LEU A 165 -5.77 -4.82 -15.55
N LEU A 166 -5.05 -5.45 -16.49
CA LEU A 166 -3.62 -5.23 -16.71
C LEU A 166 -3.33 -3.79 -17.15
N LYS A 167 -4.13 -3.24 -18.08
CA LYS A 167 -3.99 -1.86 -18.57
C LYS A 167 -4.29 -0.81 -17.50
N CYS A 168 -5.11 -1.14 -16.51
CA CYS A 168 -5.43 -0.30 -15.37
C CYS A 168 -4.40 -0.37 -14.22
N LEU A 169 -3.33 -1.17 -14.34
CA LEU A 169 -2.32 -1.27 -13.29
C LEU A 169 -1.57 0.06 -13.07
N ASP A 170 -1.42 0.43 -11.80
CA ASP A 170 -0.61 1.58 -11.40
C ASP A 170 0.88 1.22 -11.45
N ILE A 171 1.56 1.68 -12.50
CA ILE A 171 2.98 1.42 -12.79
C ILE A 171 3.96 1.99 -11.76
N HIS A 172 3.51 2.87 -10.86
CA HIS A 172 4.37 3.52 -9.86
C HIS A 172 4.46 2.74 -8.55
N LYS A 173 3.79 1.59 -8.44
CA LYS A 173 3.87 0.74 -7.25
C LYS A 173 5.14 -0.10 -7.22
N SER A 174 5.50 -0.53 -6.02
CA SER A 174 6.67 -1.38 -5.79
C SER A 174 6.48 -2.77 -6.40
N MET A 175 7.58 -3.32 -6.87
CA MET A 175 7.73 -4.75 -7.15
C MET A 175 7.44 -5.57 -5.89
N LYS A 176 6.94 -6.77 -6.10
CA LYS A 176 6.34 -7.63 -5.08
C LYS A 176 7.18 -8.91 -4.95
N PRO A 177 6.85 -9.88 -4.07
CA PRO A 177 7.67 -11.08 -3.91
C PRO A 177 7.89 -11.88 -5.21
N ASP A 178 7.03 -11.69 -6.21
CA ASP A 178 7.17 -12.29 -7.55
C ASP A 178 8.34 -11.72 -8.39
N GLY A 179 8.89 -10.55 -8.04
CA GLY A 179 9.95 -9.90 -8.80
C GLY A 179 9.51 -9.32 -10.14
N ILE A 180 8.20 -9.30 -10.43
CA ILE A 180 7.67 -8.79 -11.71
C ILE A 180 7.29 -7.32 -11.54
N HIS A 181 7.88 -6.45 -12.37
CA HIS A 181 7.57 -5.03 -12.32
C HIS A 181 6.22 -4.72 -12.98
N LEU A 182 5.37 -3.90 -12.34
CA LEU A 182 4.01 -3.60 -12.83
C LEU A 182 4.00 -2.96 -14.23
N ARG A 183 5.04 -2.18 -14.55
CA ARG A 183 5.24 -1.65 -15.90
C ARG A 183 5.37 -2.77 -16.95
N VAL A 184 6.13 -3.83 -16.67
CA VAL A 184 6.27 -4.96 -17.61
C VAL A 184 4.90 -5.61 -17.85
N MET A 185 4.12 -5.82 -16.78
CA MET A 185 2.77 -6.39 -16.92
C MET A 185 1.79 -5.51 -17.69
N ARG A 186 1.89 -4.19 -17.55
CA ARG A 186 1.01 -3.24 -18.24
C ARG A 186 1.38 -3.08 -19.72
N GLU A 187 2.67 -2.92 -20.01
CA GLU A 187 3.15 -2.69 -21.38
C GLU A 187 3.07 -3.97 -22.23
N LEU A 188 3.25 -5.14 -21.62
CA LEU A 188 3.10 -6.44 -22.29
C LEU A 188 1.70 -7.05 -22.13
N ALA A 189 0.70 -6.26 -21.69
CA ALA A 189 -0.63 -6.79 -21.37
C ALA A 189 -1.23 -7.66 -22.48
N ASP A 190 -1.05 -7.25 -23.74
CA ASP A 190 -1.61 -7.94 -24.89
C ASP A 190 -0.97 -9.32 -25.15
N GLU A 191 0.29 -9.52 -24.75
CA GLU A 191 1.01 -10.80 -24.84
C GLU A 191 0.78 -11.69 -23.61
N LEU A 192 0.59 -11.06 -22.44
CA LEU A 192 0.44 -11.76 -21.16
C LEU A 192 -0.98 -12.25 -20.91
N VAL A 193 -1.97 -11.64 -21.56
CA VAL A 193 -3.38 -11.92 -21.31
C VAL A 193 -3.71 -13.40 -21.46
N LYS A 194 -3.33 -14.01 -22.59
CA LYS A 194 -3.61 -15.41 -22.91
C LYS A 194 -3.00 -16.39 -21.90
N PRO A 195 -1.68 -16.35 -21.62
CA PRO A 195 -1.10 -17.27 -20.63
C PRO A 195 -1.65 -17.03 -19.22
N LEU A 196 -1.94 -15.78 -18.83
CA LEU A 196 -2.55 -15.49 -17.54
C LEU A 196 -3.97 -16.04 -17.42
N SER A 197 -4.81 -15.86 -18.43
CA SER A 197 -6.18 -16.41 -18.45
C SER A 197 -6.19 -17.93 -18.33
N ILE A 198 -5.27 -18.62 -19.01
CA ILE A 198 -5.11 -20.09 -18.86
C ILE A 198 -4.74 -20.47 -17.43
N ILE A 199 -3.82 -19.74 -16.80
CA ILE A 199 -3.43 -19.98 -15.41
C ILE A 199 -4.60 -19.71 -14.46
N TYR A 200 -5.28 -18.57 -14.61
CA TYR A 200 -6.43 -18.21 -13.76
C TYR A 200 -7.56 -19.23 -13.87
N GLN A 201 -7.90 -19.64 -15.09
CA GLN A 201 -8.98 -20.61 -15.32
C GLN A 201 -8.62 -21.95 -14.66
N GLN A 202 -7.37 -22.40 -14.80
CA GLN A 202 -6.93 -23.62 -14.15
C GLN A 202 -6.95 -23.49 -12.63
N SER A 203 -6.47 -22.37 -12.07
CA SER A 203 -6.52 -22.09 -10.64
C SER A 203 -7.93 -22.14 -10.09
N TRP A 204 -8.90 -21.60 -10.83
CA TRP A 204 -10.31 -21.67 -10.46
C TRP A 204 -10.84 -23.10 -10.46
N LEU A 205 -10.56 -23.87 -11.52
CA LEU A 205 -11.07 -25.24 -11.68
C LEU A 205 -10.45 -26.23 -10.69
N THR A 206 -9.17 -26.10 -10.36
CA THR A 206 -8.46 -27.02 -9.46
C THR A 206 -8.45 -26.56 -8.01
N ALA A 207 -8.95 -25.35 -7.71
CA ALA A 207 -8.82 -24.69 -6.41
C ALA A 207 -7.37 -24.62 -5.89
N GLU A 208 -6.39 -24.57 -6.80
CA GLU A 208 -4.97 -24.46 -6.48
C GLU A 208 -4.46 -23.07 -6.87
N LEU A 209 -3.65 -22.47 -5.99
CA LEU A 209 -2.93 -21.22 -6.30
C LEU A 209 -1.42 -21.47 -6.41
N PRO A 210 -0.71 -20.71 -7.24
CA PRO A 210 0.74 -20.71 -7.23
C PRO A 210 1.29 -20.27 -5.88
N ASP A 211 2.46 -20.78 -5.51
CA ASP A 211 3.04 -20.49 -4.19
C ASP A 211 3.39 -19.01 -4.02
N ASP A 212 3.88 -18.35 -5.08
CA ASP A 212 4.14 -16.91 -5.06
C ASP A 212 2.90 -16.06 -4.74
N TRP A 213 1.70 -16.58 -5.02
CA TRP A 213 0.45 -15.86 -4.78
C TRP A 213 -0.03 -16.03 -3.34
N LYS A 214 0.45 -17.06 -2.65
CA LYS A 214 0.24 -17.29 -1.21
C LYS A 214 1.21 -16.46 -0.36
N LEU A 215 2.30 -15.99 -0.96
CA LEU A 215 3.29 -15.13 -0.33
C LEU A 215 2.94 -13.65 -0.46
N ALA A 216 3.28 -12.88 0.56
CA ALA A 216 3.11 -11.43 0.56
C ALA A 216 4.22 -10.75 1.37
N ASN A 217 4.70 -9.61 0.87
CA ASN A 217 5.55 -8.75 1.69
C ASN A 217 4.66 -7.97 2.66
N VAL A 218 4.90 -8.09 3.97
CA VAL A 218 4.17 -7.34 4.99
C VAL A 218 4.92 -6.06 5.31
N THR A 219 4.31 -4.93 5.01
CA THR A 219 4.82 -3.61 5.40
C THR A 219 3.97 -3.04 6.52
N VAL A 220 4.59 -2.44 7.54
CA VAL A 220 3.86 -1.83 8.64
C VAL A 220 3.63 -0.33 8.42
N ILE A 221 2.43 0.12 8.76
CA ILE A 221 2.07 1.55 8.75
C ILE A 221 1.70 1.96 10.17
N HIS A 222 2.42 2.94 10.72
CA HIS A 222 2.08 3.52 12.02
C HIS A 222 0.73 4.25 11.93
N LYS A 223 -0.17 3.96 12.89
CA LYS A 223 -1.48 4.59 13.03
C LYS A 223 -1.36 5.91 13.82
N LYS A 224 -1.57 5.83 15.13
CA LYS A 224 -1.57 6.87 16.15
C LYS A 224 -1.11 6.22 17.46
N GLY A 225 -0.74 7.00 18.46
CA GLY A 225 -0.24 6.47 19.73
C GLY A 225 1.28 6.29 19.74
N ALA A 226 1.77 5.63 20.79
CA ALA A 226 3.19 5.35 21.00
C ALA A 226 3.78 4.55 19.82
N LYS A 227 5.00 4.88 19.39
CA LYS A 227 5.66 4.20 18.27
C LYS A 227 6.37 2.92 18.69
N GLU A 228 6.53 2.76 19.99
CA GLU A 228 7.16 1.64 20.66
C GLU A 228 6.17 0.46 20.78
N ASP A 229 4.88 0.75 20.82
CA ASP A 229 3.81 -0.24 20.93
C ASP A 229 3.45 -0.87 19.56
N PRO A 230 3.63 -2.19 19.39
CA PRO A 230 3.26 -2.92 18.17
C PRO A 230 1.78 -2.78 17.76
N GLY A 231 0.87 -2.59 18.72
CA GLY A 231 -0.57 -2.42 18.48
C GLY A 231 -0.94 -1.17 17.70
N ASN A 232 -0.06 -0.19 17.71
CA ASN A 232 -0.21 1.07 16.97
C ASN A 232 0.20 0.96 15.50
N PHE A 233 0.52 -0.22 15.00
CA PHE A 233 0.83 -0.46 13.60
C PHE A 233 -0.30 -1.22 12.87
N ARG A 234 -0.44 -0.96 11.57
CA ARG A 234 -1.29 -1.75 10.65
C ARG A 234 -0.37 -2.60 9.78
N PRO A 235 -0.59 -3.92 9.68
CA PRO A 235 0.03 -4.70 8.64
C PRO A 235 -0.65 -4.39 7.29
N VAL A 236 0.14 -4.11 6.27
CA VAL A 236 -0.30 -4.02 4.87
C VAL A 236 0.38 -5.13 4.11
N ARG A 237 -0.42 -6.06 3.56
CA ARG A 237 0.05 -7.17 2.74
C ARG A 237 0.20 -6.72 1.29
N LEU A 238 1.37 -6.96 0.72
CA LEU A 238 1.68 -6.72 -0.68
C LEU A 238 1.82 -8.09 -1.39
N THR A 239 0.69 -8.61 -1.89
CA THR A 239 0.55 -9.89 -2.63
C THR A 239 1.00 -9.77 -4.07
N SER A 240 1.42 -10.83 -4.76
CA SER A 240 1.86 -10.78 -6.18
C SER A 240 0.94 -9.96 -7.12
N VAL A 241 1.50 -9.35 -8.15
CA VAL A 241 0.70 -8.52 -9.09
C VAL A 241 -0.33 -9.37 -9.84
N PRO A 242 0.00 -10.56 -10.37
CA PRO A 242 -0.99 -11.42 -11.01
C PRO A 242 -2.06 -11.94 -10.05
N SER A 243 -1.74 -12.21 -8.78
CA SER A 243 -2.74 -12.57 -7.77
C SER A 243 -3.75 -11.43 -7.60
N LYS A 244 -3.26 -10.19 -7.49
CA LYS A 244 -4.12 -9.01 -7.38
C LYS A 244 -5.03 -8.81 -8.60
N VAL A 245 -4.57 -9.13 -9.80
CA VAL A 245 -5.41 -9.09 -11.00
C VAL A 245 -6.55 -10.10 -10.89
N MET A 246 -6.27 -11.33 -10.45
CA MET A 246 -7.31 -12.34 -10.20
C MET A 246 -8.29 -11.90 -9.10
N GLU A 247 -7.78 -11.34 -8.00
CA GLU A 247 -8.62 -10.80 -6.92
C GLU A 247 -9.57 -9.71 -7.42
N GLN A 248 -9.10 -8.82 -8.32
CA GLN A 248 -9.96 -7.78 -8.91
C GLN A 248 -11.02 -8.35 -9.85
N PHE A 249 -10.67 -9.36 -10.63
CA PHE A 249 -11.64 -10.09 -11.46
C PHE A 249 -12.71 -10.77 -10.61
N LEU A 250 -12.31 -11.50 -9.56
CA LEU A 250 -13.27 -12.15 -8.65
C LEU A 250 -14.14 -11.11 -7.93
N LEU A 251 -13.55 -9.99 -7.53
CA LEU A 251 -14.29 -8.88 -6.94
C LEU A 251 -15.34 -8.33 -7.90
N SER A 252 -15.04 -8.18 -9.21
CA SER A 252 -16.03 -7.68 -10.17
C SER A 252 -17.18 -8.67 -10.36
N VAL A 253 -16.89 -9.98 -10.46
CA VAL A 253 -17.91 -11.03 -10.55
C VAL A 253 -18.83 -11.02 -9.31
N ILE A 254 -18.24 -11.12 -8.11
CA ILE A 254 -19.01 -11.14 -6.86
C ILE A 254 -19.82 -9.85 -6.68
N THR A 255 -19.24 -8.71 -7.04
CA THR A 255 -19.92 -7.42 -6.93
C THR A 255 -21.10 -7.33 -7.89
N GLN A 256 -20.98 -7.87 -9.10
CA GLN A 256 -22.05 -7.91 -10.09
C GLN A 256 -23.20 -8.80 -9.60
N ASP A 257 -22.88 -10.02 -9.14
CA ASP A 257 -23.88 -10.95 -8.61
C ASP A 257 -24.65 -10.36 -7.42
N LEU A 258 -23.94 -9.70 -6.49
CA LEU A 258 -24.55 -9.05 -5.34
C LEU A 258 -25.42 -7.83 -5.71
N GLN A 259 -25.12 -7.16 -6.82
CA GLN A 259 -25.95 -6.05 -7.33
C GLN A 259 -27.21 -6.59 -7.99
N ASP A 260 -27.08 -7.61 -8.84
CA ASP A 260 -28.19 -8.20 -9.57
C ASP A 260 -29.17 -8.94 -8.64
N GLY A 261 -28.66 -9.55 -7.56
CA GLY A 261 -29.46 -10.22 -6.54
C GLY A 261 -30.01 -9.31 -5.43
N GLN A 262 -29.86 -7.98 -5.53
CA GLN A 262 -30.19 -7.02 -4.45
C GLN A 262 -29.55 -7.35 -3.09
N GLY A 263 -28.43 -8.09 -3.07
CA GLY A 263 -27.74 -8.52 -1.84
C GLY A 263 -27.10 -7.36 -1.06
N ILE A 264 -26.92 -6.19 -1.68
CA ILE A 264 -26.37 -5.00 -1.04
C ILE A 264 -27.48 -3.99 -0.74
N ARG A 265 -27.75 -3.76 0.54
CA ARG A 265 -28.71 -2.74 1.00
C ARG A 265 -28.39 -1.35 0.41
N PRO A 266 -29.41 -0.54 0.05
CA PRO A 266 -29.20 0.82 -0.47
C PRO A 266 -28.41 1.74 0.48
N ASN A 267 -28.56 1.50 1.79
CA ASN A 267 -27.90 2.27 2.86
C ASN A 267 -26.44 1.81 3.12
N GLN A 268 -25.92 0.83 2.39
CA GLN A 268 -24.50 0.47 2.46
C GLN A 268 -23.68 1.48 1.67
N HIS A 269 -22.85 2.27 2.38
CA HIS A 269 -21.96 3.26 1.76
C HIS A 269 -20.49 2.83 1.73
N GLY A 270 -20.07 1.99 2.67
CA GLY A 270 -18.68 1.50 2.73
C GLY A 270 -18.35 0.64 1.52
N PHE A 271 -17.18 0.90 0.90
CA PHE A 271 -16.63 0.13 -0.22
C PHE A 271 -17.55 0.02 -1.46
N LYS A 272 -18.51 0.93 -1.63
CA LYS A 272 -19.43 0.95 -2.77
C LYS A 272 -19.05 2.05 -3.76
N ARG A 273 -19.00 1.73 -5.05
CA ARG A 273 -18.75 2.71 -6.12
C ARG A 273 -19.79 3.83 -6.06
N GLY A 274 -19.33 5.08 -6.16
CA GLY A 274 -20.19 6.27 -6.09
C GLY A 274 -20.73 6.60 -4.70
N ARG A 275 -20.34 5.87 -3.65
CA ARG A 275 -20.65 6.19 -2.25
C ARG A 275 -19.37 6.53 -1.49
N SER A 276 -19.52 7.32 -0.43
CA SER A 276 -18.44 7.77 0.45
C SER A 276 -18.96 7.97 1.89
N CYS A 277 -18.03 8.16 2.84
CA CYS A 277 -18.40 8.55 4.21
C CYS A 277 -19.27 9.82 4.24
N LEU A 278 -19.04 10.75 3.32
CA LEU A 278 -19.84 11.98 3.21
C LEU A 278 -21.27 11.66 2.78
N THR A 279 -21.46 10.84 1.74
CA THR A 279 -22.81 10.46 1.30
C THR A 279 -23.59 9.71 2.39
N ASN A 280 -22.89 8.93 3.24
CA ASN A 280 -23.50 8.28 4.39
C ASN A 280 -23.98 9.31 5.39
N LEU A 281 -23.10 10.25 5.75
CA LEU A 281 -23.40 11.30 6.72
C LEU A 281 -24.56 12.18 6.26
N VAL A 282 -24.60 12.56 4.98
CA VAL A 282 -25.70 13.33 4.39
C VAL A 282 -27.01 12.54 4.41
N SER A 283 -26.98 11.26 4.02
CA SER A 283 -28.15 10.39 4.05
C SER A 283 -28.70 10.20 5.48
N PHE A 284 -27.81 10.09 6.45
CA PHE A 284 -28.16 9.98 7.87
C PHE A 284 -28.76 11.29 8.39
N TYR A 285 -28.08 12.43 8.25
CA TYR A 285 -28.58 13.71 8.75
C TYR A 285 -29.85 14.15 8.04
N GLY A 286 -30.04 13.83 6.76
CA GLY A 286 -31.30 14.10 6.06
C GLY A 286 -32.49 13.41 6.72
N GLN A 287 -32.32 12.16 7.17
CA GLN A 287 -33.37 11.44 7.91
C GLN A 287 -33.60 12.03 9.30
N VAL A 288 -32.52 12.32 10.04
CA VAL A 288 -32.60 12.90 11.39
C VAL A 288 -33.29 14.27 11.36
N THR A 289 -32.85 15.17 10.48
CA THR A 289 -33.40 16.53 10.37
C THR A 289 -34.87 16.52 10.00
N HIS A 290 -35.28 15.71 9.03
CA HIS A 290 -36.69 15.56 8.68
C HIS A 290 -37.58 15.09 9.85
N LEU A 291 -37.09 14.16 10.68
CA LEU A 291 -37.82 13.70 11.86
C LEU A 291 -37.90 14.77 12.95
N VAL A 292 -36.80 15.51 13.17
CA VAL A 292 -36.75 16.61 14.12
C VAL A 292 -37.67 17.76 13.71
N ASP A 293 -37.68 18.13 12.43
CA ASP A 293 -38.58 19.17 11.88
C ASP A 293 -40.06 18.78 12.02
N ALA A 294 -40.36 17.48 12.01
CA ALA A 294 -41.69 16.94 12.29
C ALA A 294 -42.02 16.82 13.79
N GLY A 295 -41.15 17.33 14.68
CA GLY A 295 -41.33 17.29 16.14
C GLY A 295 -41.16 15.90 16.76
N LYS A 296 -40.54 14.94 16.06
CA LYS A 296 -40.32 13.57 16.56
C LYS A 296 -38.97 13.45 17.24
N ALA A 297 -38.92 12.71 18.35
CA ALA A 297 -37.67 12.32 18.99
C ALA A 297 -36.91 11.29 18.12
N VAL A 298 -35.58 11.39 18.12
CA VAL A 298 -34.70 10.48 17.38
C VAL A 298 -33.62 9.95 18.31
N ASP A 299 -33.56 8.64 18.47
CA ASP A 299 -32.50 7.94 19.20
C ASP A 299 -31.56 7.22 18.22
N VAL A 300 -30.26 7.26 18.50
CA VAL A 300 -29.23 6.67 17.63
C VAL A 300 -28.47 5.61 18.41
N VAL A 301 -28.51 4.37 17.92
CA VAL A 301 -27.73 3.26 18.48
C VAL A 301 -26.50 3.02 17.62
N TYR A 302 -25.32 3.07 18.23
CA TYR A 302 -24.06 2.71 17.57
C TYR A 302 -23.71 1.27 17.97
N LEU A 303 -23.73 0.36 16.99
CA LEU A 303 -23.38 -1.05 17.14
C LEU A 303 -21.90 -1.30 16.82
#